data_AF-A0AAD9J0I8-F1
#
_entry.id   AF-A0AAD9J0I8-F1
#
_cell.length_a   1.000
_cell.length_b   1.000
_cell.length_c   1.000
_cell.angle_alpha   90.00
_cell.angle_beta   90.00
_cell.angle_gamma   90.00
#
_symmetry.space_group_name_H-M   'P 1'
#
loop_
_entity.id
_entity.type
_entity.pdbx_description
1 polymer ?
#
loop_
_entity_poly.entity_id
_entity_poly.type
_entity_poly.pdbx_seq_one_letter_code
_entity_poly.pdbx_strand_id
1 'polypeptide(L)'
;MQKHRDQLRIHTQWRDDLARIRAISGKLDSAYSEHKGDFALGRYEGLKQMIKDAIKDYKDLMQKSQKYALDSAAGAIASKYGGGQQAGQGQSRQSNKGQGQAEAQKEGFMARLKRQAAAFTGSGSSDEVKESTKEPTTATTTDLGNWGYEGMTAKQVEEELDSMRKEVLQFKQEFRRERDKLDRLSKEYEDSKKLSPPQRYTELKYMIKDAVNTK
;
A
#
# COMPACT_ATOMS: atom_id res chain seq x y z
N MET A 1 -15.63 0.95 15.41
CA MET A 1 -15.97 0.99 13.97
C MET A 1 -14.88 1.58 13.08
N GLN A 2 -14.33 2.78 13.36
CA GLN A 2 -13.29 3.38 12.50
C GLN A 2 -12.08 2.45 12.24
N LYS A 3 -11.55 1.83 13.30
CA LYS A 3 -10.42 0.87 13.20
C LYS A 3 -10.70 -0.29 12.21
N HIS A 4 -11.93 -0.80 12.19
CA HIS A 4 -12.32 -1.89 11.29
C HIS A 4 -12.33 -1.42 9.83
N ARG A 5 -12.94 -0.26 9.57
CA ARG A 5 -12.97 0.35 8.23
C ARG A 5 -11.55 0.62 7.71
N ASP A 6 -10.68 1.14 8.56
CA ASP A 6 -9.28 1.39 8.21
C ASP A 6 -8.55 0.08 7.89
N GLN A 7 -8.78 -0.98 8.69
CA GLN A 7 -8.20 -2.30 8.45
C GLN A 7 -8.70 -2.92 7.15
N LEU A 8 -10.00 -2.85 6.87
CA LEU A 8 -10.62 -3.37 5.64
C LEU A 8 -10.06 -2.65 4.41
N ARG A 9 -9.84 -1.34 4.49
CA ARG A 9 -9.20 -0.57 3.43
C ARG A 9 -7.76 -1.03 3.18
N ILE A 10 -6.98 -1.20 4.25
CA ILE A 10 -5.58 -1.69 4.15
C ILE A 10 -5.56 -3.10 3.55
N HIS A 11 -6.46 -3.97 4.01
CA HIS A 11 -6.60 -5.34 3.52
C HIS A 11 -6.92 -5.38 2.02
N THR A 12 -7.96 -4.67 1.61
CA THR A 12 -8.37 -4.56 0.21
C THR A 12 -7.23 -4.03 -0.66
N GLN A 13 -6.53 -3.00 -0.20
CA GLN A 13 -5.38 -2.44 -0.91
C GLN A 13 -4.27 -3.47 -1.12
N TRP A 14 -3.84 -4.18 -0.06
CA TRP A 14 -2.76 -5.17 -0.17
C TRP A 14 -3.15 -6.36 -1.05
N ARG A 15 -4.42 -6.79 -0.98
CA ARG A 15 -4.97 -7.82 -1.86
C ARG A 15 -4.90 -7.39 -3.32
N ASP A 16 -5.31 -6.15 -3.61
CA ASP A 16 -5.36 -5.62 -4.98
C ASP A 16 -3.93 -5.38 -5.53
N ASP A 17 -3.00 -4.87 -4.71
CA ASP A 17 -1.59 -4.69 -5.09
C ASP A 17 -0.93 -6.05 -5.38
N LEU A 18 -1.22 -7.08 -4.57
CA LEU A 18 -0.76 -8.45 -4.81
C LEU A 18 -1.36 -9.05 -6.09
N ALA A 19 -2.65 -8.83 -6.34
CA ALA A 19 -3.29 -9.29 -7.58
C ALA A 19 -2.63 -8.63 -8.81
N ARG A 20 -2.32 -7.33 -8.74
CA ARG A 20 -1.67 -6.59 -9.83
C ARG A 20 -0.26 -7.09 -10.10
N ILE A 21 0.57 -7.31 -9.07
CA ILE A 21 1.94 -7.80 -9.29
C ILE A 21 1.94 -9.23 -9.86
N ARG A 22 1.03 -10.09 -9.41
CA ARG A 22 0.83 -11.43 -9.99
C ARG A 22 0.37 -11.38 -11.43
N ALA A 23 -0.48 -10.42 -11.79
CA ALA A 23 -0.91 -10.24 -13.17
C ALA A 23 0.27 -9.88 -14.10
N ILE A 24 1.27 -9.13 -13.63
CA ILE A 24 2.50 -8.86 -14.38
C ILE A 24 3.27 -10.16 -14.65
N SER A 25 3.50 -10.97 -13.61
CA SER A 25 4.13 -12.29 -13.74
C SER A 25 3.34 -13.23 -14.67
N GLY A 26 2.00 -13.20 -14.60
CA GLY A 26 1.13 -13.99 -15.47
C GLY A 26 1.16 -13.58 -16.94
N LYS A 27 1.28 -12.27 -17.23
CA LYS A 27 1.51 -11.77 -18.60
C LYS A 27 2.85 -12.29 -19.15
N LEU A 28 3.91 -12.26 -18.34
CA LEU A 28 5.21 -12.81 -18.73
C LEU A 28 5.14 -14.31 -19.05
N ASP A 29 4.42 -15.10 -18.25
CA ASP A 29 4.25 -16.55 -18.49
C ASP A 29 3.47 -16.85 -19.78
N SER A 30 2.34 -16.16 -19.95
CA SER A 30 1.46 -16.34 -21.12
C SER A 30 2.24 -16.03 -22.39
N ALA A 31 2.93 -14.89 -22.39
CA ALA A 31 3.61 -14.41 -23.57
C ALA A 31 4.93 -15.18 -23.81
N TYR A 32 5.60 -15.68 -22.78
CA TYR A 32 6.69 -16.66 -22.94
C TYR A 32 6.21 -17.96 -23.57
N SER A 33 5.04 -18.45 -23.16
CA SER A 33 4.47 -19.69 -23.68
C SER A 33 4.13 -19.60 -25.17
N GLU A 34 3.71 -18.44 -25.65
CA GLU A 34 3.49 -18.16 -27.08
C GLU A 34 4.80 -18.16 -27.90
N HIS A 35 5.94 -17.88 -27.26
CA HIS A 35 7.25 -17.79 -27.91
C HIS A 35 8.15 -19.02 -27.67
N LYS A 36 7.59 -20.15 -27.20
CA LYS A 36 8.32 -21.41 -27.06
C LYS A 36 8.72 -21.96 -28.45
N GLY A 37 10.02 -21.94 -28.76
CA GLY A 37 10.60 -22.57 -29.95
C GLY A 37 12.02 -22.09 -30.25
N ASP A 38 12.49 -22.43 -31.46
CA ASP A 38 13.83 -22.06 -31.95
C ASP A 38 14.01 -20.55 -32.13
N PHE A 39 15.27 -20.14 -32.15
CA PHE A 39 15.66 -18.74 -32.32
C PHE A 39 15.12 -18.18 -33.65
N ALA A 40 14.35 -17.10 -33.55
CA ALA A 40 13.95 -16.28 -34.67
C ALA A 40 14.04 -14.81 -34.24
N LEU A 41 14.56 -13.93 -35.11
CA LEU A 41 14.73 -12.51 -34.83
C LEU A 41 13.44 -11.84 -34.33
N GLY A 42 12.29 -12.19 -34.91
CA GLY A 42 10.99 -11.68 -34.45
C GLY A 42 10.64 -12.08 -33.01
N ARG A 43 11.00 -13.29 -32.58
CA ARG A 43 10.77 -13.76 -31.20
C ARG A 43 11.70 -13.06 -30.21
N TYR A 44 12.93 -12.76 -30.62
CA TYR A 44 13.87 -12.02 -29.76
C TYR A 44 13.36 -10.62 -29.41
N GLU A 45 12.88 -9.85 -30.41
CA GLU A 45 12.31 -8.53 -30.14
C GLU A 45 11.00 -8.63 -29.33
N GLY A 46 10.19 -9.68 -29.55
CA GLY A 46 9.04 -10.01 -28.69
C GLY A 46 9.43 -10.17 -27.22
N LEU A 47 10.37 -11.07 -26.90
CA LEU A 47 10.86 -11.31 -25.53
C LEU A 47 11.37 -10.03 -24.86
N LYS A 48 12.14 -9.24 -25.58
CA LYS A 48 12.67 -7.96 -25.10
C LYS A 48 11.54 -6.96 -24.79
N GLN A 49 10.54 -6.86 -25.66
CA GLN A 49 9.42 -5.96 -25.45
C GLN A 49 8.58 -6.38 -24.24
N MET A 50 8.32 -7.68 -24.08
CA MET A 50 7.58 -8.23 -22.94
C MET A 50 8.26 -7.94 -21.60
N ILE A 51 9.59 -8.15 -21.53
CA ILE A 51 10.35 -7.83 -20.30
C ILE A 51 10.30 -6.33 -20.02
N LYS A 52 10.45 -5.47 -21.03
CA LYS A 52 10.34 -4.02 -20.85
C LYS A 52 8.97 -3.60 -20.32
N ASP A 53 7.90 -4.14 -20.89
CA ASP A 53 6.53 -3.82 -20.50
C ASP A 53 6.25 -4.30 -19.07
N ALA A 54 6.73 -5.49 -18.70
CA ALA A 54 6.62 -5.99 -17.33
C ALA A 54 7.40 -5.11 -16.33
N ILE A 55 8.63 -4.71 -16.65
CA ILE A 55 9.43 -3.79 -15.81
C ILE A 55 8.73 -2.43 -15.66
N LYS A 56 8.10 -1.93 -16.74
CA LYS A 56 7.36 -0.67 -16.71
C LYS A 56 6.11 -0.79 -15.84
N ASP A 57 5.26 -1.78 -16.07
CA ASP A 57 4.05 -2.03 -15.27
C ASP A 57 4.40 -2.18 -13.78
N TYR A 58 5.51 -2.85 -13.49
CA TYR A 58 6.06 -3.02 -12.15
C TYR A 58 6.45 -1.68 -11.50
N LYS A 59 7.22 -0.84 -12.20
CA LYS A 59 7.62 0.48 -11.69
C LYS A 59 6.41 1.38 -11.47
N ASP A 60 5.44 1.36 -12.39
CA ASP A 60 4.19 2.11 -12.29
C ASP A 60 3.38 1.66 -11.05
N LEU A 61 3.34 0.36 -10.76
CA LEU A 61 2.71 -0.19 -9.55
C LEU A 61 3.42 0.29 -8.28
N MET A 62 4.76 0.25 -8.24
CA MET A 62 5.54 0.68 -7.08
C MET A 62 5.37 2.17 -6.77
N GLN A 63 5.34 3.02 -7.81
CA GLN A 63 5.09 4.45 -7.65
C GLN A 63 3.69 4.72 -7.08
N LYS A 64 2.67 4.01 -7.58
CA LYS A 64 1.29 4.12 -7.07
C LYS A 64 1.20 3.69 -5.60
N SER A 65 1.80 2.55 -5.24
CA SER A 65 1.78 2.04 -3.87
C SER A 65 2.48 2.98 -2.88
N GLN A 66 3.61 3.60 -3.28
CA GLN A 66 4.31 4.61 -2.48
C GLN A 66 3.47 5.87 -2.25
N LYS A 67 2.76 6.36 -3.28
CA LYS A 67 1.89 7.54 -3.15
C LYS A 67 0.80 7.33 -2.09
N TYR A 68 0.14 6.16 -2.11
CA TYR A 68 -0.88 5.84 -1.12
C TYR A 68 -0.33 5.74 0.31
N ALA A 69 0.89 5.24 0.47
CA ALA A 69 1.53 5.19 1.79
C ALA A 69 1.78 6.59 2.37
N LEU A 70 2.18 7.56 1.51
CA LEU A 70 2.39 8.95 1.91
C LEU A 70 1.07 9.65 2.26
N ASP A 71 0.02 9.47 1.44
CA ASP A 71 -1.29 10.08 1.68
C ASP A 71 -1.93 9.55 2.97
N SER A 72 -1.76 8.25 3.26
CA SER A 72 -2.22 7.66 4.53
C SER A 72 -1.44 8.18 5.74
N ALA A 73 -0.13 8.43 5.60
CA ALA A 73 0.70 8.99 6.68
C ALA A 73 0.37 10.46 6.94
N ALA A 74 0.16 11.25 5.87
CA ALA A 74 -0.20 12.66 5.97
C ALA A 74 -1.55 12.87 6.67
N GLY A 75 -2.56 12.06 6.34
CA GLY A 75 -3.86 12.10 7.00
C GLY A 75 -3.80 11.76 8.49
N ALA A 76 -2.94 10.81 8.89
CA ALA A 76 -2.74 10.46 10.29
C ALA A 76 -2.08 11.58 11.11
N ILE A 77 -1.20 12.38 10.49
CA ILE A 77 -0.54 13.52 11.15
C ILE A 77 -1.51 14.70 11.25
N ALA A 78 -2.28 15.01 10.20
CA ALA A 78 -3.25 16.11 10.20
C ALA A 78 -4.34 15.91 11.27
N SER A 79 -4.85 14.69 11.44
CA SER A 79 -5.85 14.37 12.48
C SER A 79 -5.33 14.53 13.90
N LYS A 80 -4.01 14.44 14.13
CA LYS A 80 -3.40 14.54 15.46
C LYS A 80 -3.14 15.99 15.90
N TYR A 81 -3.11 16.93 14.97
CA TYR A 81 -2.78 18.34 15.23
C TYR A 81 -3.86 19.36 14.80
N GLY A 82 -4.92 18.93 14.09
CA GLY A 82 -5.97 19.83 13.56
C GLY A 82 -7.25 19.99 14.41
N GLY A 83 -7.39 19.30 15.54
CA GLY A 83 -8.61 19.27 16.36
C GLY A 83 -8.65 20.23 17.54
N GLY A 84 -8.00 21.39 17.45
CA GLY A 84 -7.85 22.33 18.57
C GLY A 84 -8.05 23.79 18.16
N GLN A 85 -9.21 24.13 17.59
CA GLN A 85 -9.69 25.52 17.56
C GLN A 85 -11.12 25.58 18.10
N GLN A 86 -11.23 25.77 19.41
CA GLN A 86 -12.37 26.45 19.98
C GLN A 86 -11.86 27.47 21.00
N ALA A 87 -12.17 28.73 20.70
CA ALA A 87 -12.22 29.90 21.57
C ALA A 87 -10.99 30.23 22.45
N GLY A 88 -10.27 31.28 22.05
CA GLY A 88 -9.30 31.97 22.89
C GLY A 88 -8.85 33.29 22.29
N GLN A 89 -9.72 34.30 22.30
CA GLN A 89 -9.29 35.71 22.20
C GLN A 89 -8.32 36.00 23.35
N GLY A 90 -7.15 36.56 23.08
CA GLY A 90 -6.27 37.00 24.17
C GLY A 90 -4.85 37.39 23.77
N GLN A 91 -4.71 38.65 23.38
CA GLN A 91 -3.55 39.54 23.67
C GLN A 91 -2.15 39.14 23.16
N SER A 92 -1.76 39.86 22.10
CA SER A 92 -0.51 40.59 21.94
C SER A 92 0.57 40.39 23.02
N ARG A 93 1.74 39.85 22.62
CA ARG A 93 3.02 40.16 23.26
C ARG A 93 4.19 40.08 22.27
N GLN A 94 4.60 41.27 21.86
CA GLN A 94 5.97 41.79 21.82
C GLN A 94 7.13 40.81 21.59
N SER A 95 7.80 41.08 20.46
CA SER A 95 9.14 40.65 20.06
C SER A 95 10.19 40.78 21.16
N ASN A 96 11.03 39.75 21.32
CA ASN A 96 12.35 39.90 21.92
C ASN A 96 13.39 39.08 21.15
N LYS A 97 14.42 39.77 20.62
CA LYS A 97 15.61 39.18 19.99
C LYS A 97 16.57 38.75 21.11
N GLY A 98 16.98 37.50 21.12
CA GLY A 98 18.04 37.00 22.00
C GLY A 98 18.81 35.88 21.31
N GLN A 99 20.06 36.17 20.97
CA GLN A 99 21.07 35.20 20.57
C GLN A 99 21.37 34.25 21.74
N GLY A 100 21.65 32.97 21.44
CA GLY A 100 22.48 32.15 22.31
C GLY A 100 22.03 30.71 22.49
N GLN A 101 22.96 29.81 22.16
CA GLN A 101 23.21 28.50 22.76
C GLN A 101 22.42 27.29 22.24
N ALA A 102 23.17 26.52 21.44
CA ALA A 102 23.06 25.09 21.26
C ALA A 102 23.24 24.34 22.61
N GLU A 103 22.86 23.06 22.60
CA GLU A 103 22.91 22.08 23.72
C GLU A 103 21.67 21.99 24.63
N ALA A 104 20.52 21.57 24.08
CA ALA A 104 19.49 20.85 24.85
C ALA A 104 18.43 20.22 23.93
N GLN A 105 18.76 19.14 23.19
CA GLN A 105 17.77 18.49 22.29
C GLN A 105 17.63 16.97 22.45
N LYS A 106 18.20 16.35 23.49
CA LYS A 106 18.12 14.88 23.64
C LYS A 106 17.17 14.35 24.73
N GLU A 107 16.61 15.19 25.60
CA GLU A 107 15.71 14.71 26.68
C GLU A 107 14.20 14.76 26.34
N GLY A 108 13.81 15.42 25.24
CA GLY A 108 12.38 15.63 24.92
C GLY A 108 11.64 14.42 24.33
N PHE A 109 12.34 13.41 23.82
CA PHE A 109 11.70 12.33 23.05
C PHE A 109 11.07 11.24 23.96
N MET A 110 11.80 10.79 24.99
CA MET A 110 11.30 9.75 25.90
C MET A 110 10.17 10.25 26.82
N ALA A 111 10.20 11.52 27.23
CA ALA A 111 9.10 12.14 27.98
C ALA A 111 7.81 12.26 27.14
N ARG A 112 7.94 12.48 25.81
CA ARG A 112 6.79 12.51 24.89
C ARG A 112 6.16 11.13 24.67
N LEU A 113 6.95 10.06 24.69
CA LEU A 113 6.45 8.70 24.51
C LEU A 113 5.63 8.23 25.74
N LYS A 114 6.08 8.58 26.95
CA LYS A 114 5.40 8.17 28.20
C LYS A 114 4.06 8.88 28.41
N ARG A 115 3.88 10.09 27.87
CA ARG A 115 2.61 10.85 27.95
C ARG A 115 1.54 10.35 26.96
N GLN A 116 1.91 9.61 25.90
CA GLN A 116 0.94 9.03 24.95
C GLN A 116 0.31 7.72 25.43
N ALA A 117 0.94 7.00 26.38
CA ALA A 117 0.40 5.76 26.92
C ALA A 117 -0.76 5.98 27.92
N ALA A 118 -0.85 7.16 28.56
CA ALA A 118 -1.88 7.47 29.57
C ALA A 118 -3.21 7.99 28.99
N ALA A 119 -3.27 8.30 27.69
CA ALA A 119 -4.47 8.87 27.05
C ALA A 119 -5.43 7.83 26.44
N PHE A 120 -5.16 6.53 26.62
CA PHE A 120 -5.98 5.44 26.05
C PHE A 120 -6.98 4.82 27.04
N THR A 121 -7.08 5.33 28.27
CA THR A 121 -7.98 4.83 29.32
C THR A 121 -8.94 5.93 29.80
N GLY A 122 -10.05 6.14 29.09
CA GLY A 122 -11.16 7.00 29.51
C GLY A 122 -12.26 7.02 28.45
N SER A 123 -13.35 6.28 28.66
CA SER A 123 -14.67 6.81 29.09
C SER A 123 -15.23 7.80 28.05
N GLY A 124 -16.17 7.45 27.16
CA GLY A 124 -17.51 6.94 27.46
C GLY A 124 -18.50 8.11 27.39
N SER A 125 -19.25 8.24 26.29
CA SER A 125 -20.48 9.06 26.22
C SER A 125 -21.32 8.61 25.02
N SER A 126 -22.49 8.07 25.33
CA SER A 126 -23.51 7.67 24.37
C SER A 126 -24.48 8.84 24.20
N ASP A 127 -24.66 9.33 22.97
CA ASP A 127 -25.72 10.26 22.62
C ASP A 127 -26.65 9.64 21.57
N GLU A 128 -27.94 9.63 21.93
CA GLU A 128 -29.10 9.19 21.17
C GLU A 128 -29.28 9.99 19.88
N VAL A 129 -29.50 9.31 18.76
CA VAL A 129 -29.90 9.94 17.49
C VAL A 129 -31.30 9.46 17.09
N LYS A 130 -32.20 10.44 16.93
CA LYS A 130 -33.58 10.30 16.50
C LYS A 130 -33.68 9.89 15.03
N GLU A 131 -34.57 8.93 14.83
CA GLU A 131 -35.07 8.37 13.57
C GLU A 131 -35.87 9.40 12.77
N SER A 132 -35.56 9.57 11.48
CA SER A 132 -36.41 10.31 10.54
C SER A 132 -36.34 9.68 9.15
N THR A 133 -37.47 9.11 8.78
CA THR A 133 -37.81 8.47 7.51
C THR A 133 -37.92 9.50 6.39
N LYS A 134 -37.42 9.19 5.16
CA LYS A 134 -38.14 9.41 3.88
C LYS A 134 -37.35 8.98 2.61
N GLU A 135 -38.06 8.13 1.85
CA GLU A 135 -38.17 7.99 0.39
C GLU A 135 -37.05 7.41 -0.51
N PRO A 136 -37.41 6.46 -1.42
CA PRO A 136 -36.47 5.80 -2.33
C PRO A 136 -36.35 6.56 -3.67
N THR A 137 -35.15 7.05 -3.97
CA THR A 137 -34.77 7.51 -5.31
C THR A 137 -33.85 6.49 -5.96
N THR A 138 -34.27 5.97 -7.12
CA THR A 138 -33.54 4.97 -7.92
C THR A 138 -32.37 5.62 -8.67
N ALA A 139 -31.31 5.97 -7.95
CA ALA A 139 -30.01 6.26 -8.53
C ALA A 139 -29.04 5.20 -8.03
N THR A 140 -28.40 4.48 -8.97
CA THR A 140 -27.30 3.54 -8.73
C THR A 140 -26.05 4.31 -8.29
N THR A 141 -26.14 4.97 -7.14
CA THR A 141 -25.01 5.40 -6.35
C THR A 141 -24.54 4.15 -5.64
N THR A 142 -23.30 3.72 -5.91
CA THR A 142 -22.66 2.63 -5.18
C THR A 142 -22.67 2.99 -3.69
N ASP A 143 -23.68 2.48 -3.01
CA ASP A 143 -23.99 2.77 -1.62
C ASP A 143 -22.89 2.14 -0.74
N LEU A 144 -21.89 2.96 -0.43
CA LEU A 144 -20.87 2.68 0.58
C LEU A 144 -21.47 2.74 2.01
N GLY A 145 -22.80 2.79 2.17
CA GLY A 145 -23.48 2.89 3.45
C GLY A 145 -23.69 1.54 4.15
N ASN A 146 -23.92 0.46 3.41
CA ASN A 146 -24.28 -0.83 4.00
C ASN A 146 -23.11 -1.83 4.02
N TRP A 147 -22.18 -1.62 4.95
CA TRP A 147 -21.03 -2.50 5.14
C TRP A 147 -21.35 -3.83 5.86
N GLY A 148 -22.63 -4.20 5.98
CA GLY A 148 -23.03 -5.49 6.57
C GLY A 148 -22.70 -5.65 8.06
N TYR A 149 -22.40 -4.55 8.77
CA TYR A 149 -22.12 -4.59 10.21
C TYR A 149 -23.39 -4.66 11.08
N GLU A 150 -24.57 -4.47 10.50
CA GLU A 150 -25.85 -4.61 11.21
C GLU A 150 -26.05 -6.07 11.61
N GLY A 151 -25.78 -6.39 12.88
CA GLY A 151 -25.94 -7.73 13.44
C GLY A 151 -24.64 -8.44 13.84
N MET A 152 -23.47 -7.86 13.56
CA MET A 152 -22.21 -8.40 14.08
C MET A 152 -22.00 -8.01 15.55
N THR A 153 -21.71 -9.00 16.38
CA THR A 153 -21.29 -8.80 17.77
C THR A 153 -19.87 -8.22 17.83
N ALA A 154 -19.53 -7.53 18.93
CA ALA A 154 -18.19 -6.98 19.13
C ALA A 154 -17.08 -8.04 19.01
N LYS A 155 -17.37 -9.27 19.46
CA LYS A 155 -16.45 -10.41 19.37
C LYS A 155 -16.20 -10.82 17.92
N GLN A 156 -17.23 -10.89 17.09
CA GLN A 156 -17.09 -11.20 15.65
C GLN A 156 -16.26 -10.14 14.93
N VAL A 157 -16.47 -8.86 15.25
CA VAL A 157 -15.68 -7.76 14.68
C VAL A 157 -14.20 -7.86 15.07
N GLU A 158 -13.89 -8.29 16.29
CA GLU A 158 -12.51 -8.50 16.75
C GLU A 158 -11.85 -9.71 16.08
N GLU A 159 -12.58 -10.83 15.94
CA GLU A 159 -12.12 -12.02 15.22
C GLU A 159 -11.84 -11.70 13.74
N GLU A 160 -12.70 -10.94 13.07
CA GLU A 160 -12.51 -10.51 11.69
C GLU A 160 -11.30 -9.57 11.54
N LEU A 161 -11.11 -8.62 12.47
CA LEU A 161 -9.93 -7.77 12.52
C LEU A 161 -8.63 -8.57 12.59
N ASP A 162 -8.60 -9.58 13.46
CA ASP A 162 -7.42 -10.42 13.63
C ASP A 162 -7.17 -11.32 12.41
N SER A 163 -8.23 -11.82 11.76
CA SER A 163 -8.10 -12.52 10.48
C SER A 163 -7.50 -11.60 9.41
N MET A 164 -8.08 -10.41 9.22
CA MET A 164 -7.59 -9.43 8.24
C MET A 164 -6.14 -9.03 8.49
N ARG A 165 -5.70 -8.91 9.74
CA ARG A 165 -4.30 -8.61 10.07
C ARG A 165 -3.36 -9.72 9.63
N LYS A 166 -3.72 -10.98 9.88
CA LYS A 166 -2.94 -12.16 9.44
C LYS A 166 -2.84 -12.19 7.92
N GLU A 167 -3.96 -11.99 7.22
CA GLU A 167 -4.00 -11.96 5.76
C GLU A 167 -3.17 -10.81 5.17
N VAL A 168 -3.23 -9.60 5.76
CA VAL A 168 -2.38 -8.47 5.34
C VAL A 168 -0.90 -8.81 5.48
N LEU A 169 -0.49 -9.51 6.55
CA LEU A 169 0.91 -9.94 6.71
C LEU A 169 1.31 -10.95 5.63
N GLN A 170 0.43 -11.89 5.32
CA GLN A 170 0.63 -12.85 4.23
C GLN A 170 0.74 -12.13 2.87
N PHE A 171 -0.19 -11.24 2.54
CA PHE A 171 -0.14 -10.47 1.29
C PHE A 171 1.15 -9.66 1.16
N LYS A 172 1.60 -9.02 2.24
CA LYS A 172 2.88 -8.30 2.26
C LYS A 172 4.07 -9.22 2.00
N GLN A 173 4.07 -10.43 2.56
CA GLN A 173 5.16 -11.39 2.34
C GLN A 173 5.17 -11.87 0.90
N GLU A 174 4.02 -12.26 0.35
CA GLU A 174 3.86 -12.71 -1.03
C GLU A 174 4.21 -11.59 -2.02
N PHE A 175 3.74 -10.36 -1.76
CA PHE A 175 4.08 -9.20 -2.57
C PHE A 175 5.58 -8.92 -2.60
N ARG A 176 6.28 -9.02 -1.45
CA ARG A 176 7.74 -8.88 -1.41
C ARG A 176 8.43 -9.93 -2.27
N ARG A 177 7.99 -11.19 -2.20
CA ARG A 177 8.56 -12.27 -3.03
C ARG A 177 8.39 -11.97 -4.51
N GLU A 178 7.19 -11.59 -4.95
CA GLU A 178 6.92 -11.24 -6.36
C GLU A 178 7.70 -10.00 -6.80
N ARG A 179 7.80 -8.99 -5.93
CA ARG A 179 8.61 -7.79 -6.18
C ARG A 179 10.08 -8.15 -6.39
N ASP A 180 10.64 -8.97 -5.50
CA ASP A 180 12.06 -9.32 -5.56
C ASP A 180 12.38 -10.11 -6.86
N LYS A 181 11.44 -10.89 -7.40
CA LYS A 181 11.55 -11.54 -8.72
C LYS A 181 11.62 -10.51 -9.84
N LEU A 182 10.70 -9.55 -9.87
CA LEU A 182 10.66 -8.52 -10.91
C LEU A 182 11.84 -7.54 -10.82
N ASP A 183 12.32 -7.24 -9.60
CA ASP A 183 13.55 -6.47 -9.39
C ASP A 183 14.77 -7.20 -9.94
N ARG A 184 14.88 -8.51 -9.69
CA ARG A 184 15.95 -9.35 -10.25
C ARG A 184 15.88 -9.36 -11.78
N LEU A 185 14.70 -9.65 -12.35
CA LEU A 185 14.47 -9.62 -13.79
C LEU A 185 14.89 -8.27 -14.41
N SER A 186 14.56 -7.16 -13.74
CA SER A 186 14.95 -5.82 -14.21
C SER A 186 16.47 -5.63 -14.24
N LYS A 187 17.19 -6.11 -13.23
CA LYS A 187 18.65 -5.98 -13.16
C LYS A 187 19.34 -6.86 -14.19
N GLU A 188 18.97 -8.13 -14.23
CA GLU A 188 19.50 -9.11 -15.18
C GLU A 188 19.25 -8.65 -16.62
N TYR A 189 18.05 -8.14 -16.93
CA TYR A 189 17.74 -7.60 -18.24
C TYR A 189 18.69 -6.47 -18.68
N GLU A 190 19.05 -5.57 -17.77
CA GLU A 190 20.02 -4.50 -18.04
C GLU A 190 21.43 -5.06 -18.28
N ASP A 191 21.86 -6.03 -17.48
CA ASP A 191 23.16 -6.69 -17.65
C ASP A 191 23.26 -7.48 -18.97
N SER A 192 22.16 -8.10 -19.39
CA SER A 192 22.08 -8.86 -20.64
C SER A 192 22.40 -8.02 -21.89
N LYS A 193 22.25 -6.69 -21.82
CA LYS A 193 22.50 -5.77 -22.96
C LYS A 193 23.94 -5.79 -23.45
N LYS A 194 24.87 -6.29 -22.63
CA LYS A 194 26.30 -6.41 -22.94
C LYS A 194 26.61 -7.65 -23.82
N LEU A 195 25.67 -8.60 -23.92
CA LEU A 195 25.84 -9.86 -24.64
C LEU A 195 25.53 -9.72 -26.13
N SER A 196 26.09 -10.61 -26.96
CA SER A 196 25.72 -10.73 -28.37
C SER A 196 24.24 -11.17 -28.52
N PRO A 197 23.54 -10.83 -29.62
CA PRO A 197 22.11 -11.14 -29.75
C PRO A 197 21.73 -12.62 -29.54
N PRO A 198 22.49 -13.61 -30.06
CA PRO A 198 22.17 -15.03 -29.82
C PRO A 198 22.32 -15.43 -28.35
N GLN A 199 23.39 -15.00 -27.68
CA GLN A 199 23.60 -15.26 -26.26
C GLN A 199 22.54 -14.57 -25.41
N ARG A 200 22.25 -13.30 -25.73
CA ARG A 200 21.24 -12.52 -25.05
C ARG A 200 19.87 -13.17 -25.16
N TYR A 201 19.49 -13.72 -26.31
CA TYR A 201 18.23 -14.42 -26.47
C TYR A 201 18.08 -15.60 -25.49
N THR A 202 19.12 -16.44 -25.39
CA THR A 202 19.13 -17.57 -24.44
C THR A 202 18.97 -17.07 -23.01
N GLU A 203 19.67 -15.99 -22.67
CA GLU A 203 19.59 -15.39 -21.35
C GLU A 203 18.19 -14.82 -21.05
N LEU A 204 17.59 -14.06 -21.98
CA LEU A 204 16.23 -13.53 -21.80
C LEU A 204 15.20 -14.66 -21.58
N LYS A 205 15.35 -15.79 -22.28
CA LYS A 205 14.50 -16.97 -22.06
C LYS A 205 14.66 -17.53 -20.64
N TYR A 206 15.89 -17.60 -20.14
CA TYR A 206 16.18 -18.08 -18.80
C TYR A 206 15.58 -17.15 -17.74
N MET A 207 15.78 -15.83 -17.87
CA MET A 207 15.24 -14.84 -16.94
C MET A 207 13.71 -14.90 -16.83
N ILE A 208 13.02 -14.98 -17.98
CA ILE A 208 11.55 -15.09 -17.96
C ILE A 208 11.12 -16.41 -17.32
N LYS A 209 11.83 -17.51 -17.61
CA LYS A 209 11.55 -18.81 -17.01
C LYS A 209 11.76 -18.80 -15.48
N ASP A 210 12.79 -18.15 -14.97
CA ASP A 210 13.07 -18.00 -13.54
C ASP A 210 12.01 -17.14 -12.83
N ALA A 211 11.67 -16.00 -13.44
CA ALA A 211 10.65 -15.09 -12.93
C ALA A 211 9.26 -15.76 -12.81
N VAL A 212 8.95 -16.73 -13.69
CA VAL A 212 7.66 -17.41 -13.76
C VAL A 212 7.61 -18.71 -12.94
N ASN A 213 8.68 -19.52 -12.92
CA ASN A 213 8.63 -20.90 -12.38
C ASN A 213 8.93 -21.06 -10.89
N THR A 214 8.99 -19.99 -10.11
CA THR A 214 9.18 -20.06 -8.65
C THR A 214 7.86 -20.41 -7.96
N LYS A 215 7.51 -21.70 -8.01
CA LYS A 215 6.47 -22.34 -7.17
C LYS A 215 7.09 -22.98 -5.94
#